data_AF-A0A3A9W730-F1
#
_entry.id   AF-A0A3A9W730-F1
#
_cell.length_a   1.000
_cell.length_b   1.000
_cell.length_c   1.000
_cell.angle_alpha   90.00
_cell.angle_beta   90.00
_cell.angle_gamma   90.00
#
_symmetry.space_group_name_H-M   'P 1'
#
loop_
_entity.id
_entity.type
_entity.pdbx_description
1 polymer ?
#
loop_
_entity_poly.entity_id
_entity_poly.type
_entity_poly.pdbx_seq_one_letter_code
_entity_poly.pdbx_strand_id
1 'polypeptide(L)'
;MENLMTITPDSINPTSPTDIIFALYTQSMNRALNHFNTKIGTMSSPIAIDSIVDRNITGIPQFCPGDIFNITLQLYSSNGETINLYYIKIQNGSKSSNPNIPWSSVFENTSGSQYTQAPDNSLFVTPGSSTSSSNPIVCTIPLTVNDSITEEYDLLYTILFSYTKNDKEFFFSIDPLMKISSST
;
A
#
# COMPACT_ATOMS: atom_id res chain seq x y z
N MET A 1 -7.79 33.37 16.27
CA MET A 1 -8.02 31.93 16.52
C MET A 1 -8.99 31.46 15.47
N GLU A 2 -8.48 30.90 14.37
CA GLU A 2 -9.33 30.33 13.32
C GLU A 2 -9.72 28.90 13.71
N ASN A 3 -10.99 28.58 13.46
CA ASN A 3 -11.61 27.30 13.79
C ASN A 3 -11.00 26.18 12.94
N LEU A 4 -10.30 25.25 13.59
CA LEU A 4 -9.64 24.07 13.00
C LEU A 4 -10.62 22.96 12.51
N MET A 5 -11.90 23.24 12.29
CA MET A 5 -12.93 22.20 12.10
C MET A 5 -13.45 22.00 10.66
N THR A 6 -12.79 22.53 9.63
CA THR A 6 -13.16 22.21 8.23
C THR A 6 -11.95 22.23 7.29
N ILE A 7 -10.86 21.55 7.64
CA ILE A 7 -9.88 21.17 6.63
C ILE A 7 -10.34 19.82 6.10
N THR A 8 -11.06 19.84 4.97
CA THR A 8 -11.19 18.65 4.12
C THR A 8 -9.78 18.13 3.85
N PRO A 9 -9.46 16.85 4.14
CA PRO A 9 -8.14 16.30 3.87
C PRO A 9 -7.81 16.48 2.40
N ASP A 10 -6.71 17.17 2.11
CA ASP A 10 -6.28 17.41 0.74
C ASP A 10 -5.59 16.14 0.22
N SER A 11 -6.39 15.23 -0.34
CA SER A 11 -5.94 13.91 -0.81
C SER A 11 -5.00 13.98 -2.01
N ILE A 12 -4.72 15.17 -2.53
CA ILE A 12 -3.93 15.43 -3.73
C ILE A 12 -2.54 15.98 -3.38
N ASN A 13 -2.35 16.54 -2.17
CA ASN A 13 -1.05 17.09 -1.81
C ASN A 13 -0.03 16.00 -1.53
N PRO A 14 1.21 16.16 -2.04
CA PRO A 14 2.34 15.36 -1.63
C PRO A 14 2.55 15.40 -0.12
N THR A 15 2.90 14.26 0.46
CA THR A 15 3.34 14.13 1.85
C THR A 15 4.66 13.39 1.86
N SER A 16 5.57 13.71 2.80
CA SER A 16 6.86 13.02 2.93
C SER A 16 6.90 12.10 4.17
N PRO A 17 6.09 11.02 4.21
CA PRO A 17 6.11 10.10 5.33
C PRO A 17 7.30 9.15 5.23
N THR A 18 7.96 8.89 6.36
CA THR A 18 8.90 7.77 6.49
C THR A 18 8.18 6.41 6.50
N ASP A 19 6.93 6.39 6.99
CA ASP A 19 6.15 5.17 7.15
C ASP A 19 4.71 5.37 6.66
N ILE A 20 4.25 4.45 5.81
CA ILE A 20 2.84 4.29 5.44
C ILE A 20 2.32 3.04 6.12
N ILE A 21 1.36 3.22 7.03
CA ILE A 21 0.78 2.15 7.83
C ILE A 21 -0.69 2.00 7.46
N PHE A 22 -1.08 0.78 7.08
CA PHE A 22 -2.46 0.36 6.90
C PHE A 22 -2.89 -0.51 8.07
N ALA A 23 -3.73 0.04 8.94
CA ALA A 23 -4.32 -0.66 10.04
C ALA A 23 -5.60 -1.38 9.58
N LEU A 24 -5.57 -2.71 9.67
CA LEU A 24 -6.65 -3.60 9.31
C LEU A 24 -7.26 -4.15 10.60
N TYR A 25 -8.49 -3.75 10.88
CA TYR A 25 -9.24 -4.27 12.01
C TYR A 25 -10.13 -5.43 11.55
N THR A 26 -10.15 -6.53 12.30
CA THR A 26 -11.04 -7.67 12.04
C THR A 26 -12.49 -7.23 11.81
N GLN A 27 -13.00 -6.24 12.55
CA GLN A 27 -14.35 -5.72 12.37
C GLN A 27 -14.56 -5.11 10.98
N SER A 28 -13.61 -4.33 10.48
CA SER A 28 -13.64 -3.74 9.14
C SER A 28 -13.58 -4.82 8.06
N MET A 29 -12.71 -5.82 8.21
CA MET A 29 -12.60 -6.95 7.28
C MET A 29 -13.91 -7.74 7.20
N ASN A 30 -14.54 -8.02 8.35
CA ASN A 30 -15.84 -8.69 8.40
C ASN A 30 -16.95 -7.86 7.78
N ARG A 31 -16.95 -6.54 8.00
CA ARG A 31 -17.87 -5.62 7.33
C ARG A 31 -17.69 -5.69 5.82
N ALA A 32 -16.45 -5.74 5.34
CA ALA A 32 -16.15 -5.83 3.92
C ALA A 32 -16.76 -7.09 3.29
N LEU A 33 -16.54 -8.24 3.91
CA LEU A 33 -17.05 -9.54 3.47
C LEU A 33 -18.58 -9.60 3.43
N ASN A 34 -19.24 -8.93 4.38
CA ASN A 34 -20.70 -8.97 4.51
C ASN A 34 -21.43 -7.93 3.64
N HIS A 35 -20.79 -6.81 3.30
CA HIS A 35 -21.46 -5.67 2.67
C HIS A 35 -21.03 -5.35 1.23
N PHE A 36 -19.80 -5.71 0.81
CA PHE A 36 -19.41 -5.53 -0.59
C PHE A 36 -19.91 -6.72 -1.45
N ASN A 37 -21.10 -6.54 -2.03
CA ASN A 37 -21.77 -7.34 -3.07
C ASN A 37 -21.13 -8.70 -3.49
N THR A 38 -21.63 -9.80 -2.92
CA THR A 38 -21.77 -11.18 -3.47
C THR A 38 -20.60 -11.96 -4.08
N LYS A 39 -19.41 -11.38 -4.29
CA LYS A 39 -18.24 -12.14 -4.79
C LYS A 39 -17.22 -12.33 -3.69
N ILE A 40 -16.88 -13.59 -3.41
CA ILE A 40 -15.69 -13.95 -2.63
C ILE A 40 -14.52 -13.30 -3.36
N GLY A 41 -13.84 -12.34 -2.74
CA GLY A 41 -12.68 -11.69 -3.35
C GLY A 41 -11.66 -12.74 -3.78
N THR A 42 -11.33 -12.78 -5.06
CA THR A 42 -10.32 -13.67 -5.61
C THR A 42 -9.06 -12.90 -5.93
N MET A 43 -7.93 -13.58 -6.12
CA MET A 43 -6.68 -12.93 -6.51
C MET A 43 -6.83 -12.09 -7.80
N SER A 44 -7.67 -12.54 -8.74
CA SER A 44 -7.96 -11.83 -10.00
C SER A 44 -9.02 -10.72 -9.89
N SER A 45 -9.79 -10.70 -8.80
CA SER A 45 -10.86 -9.73 -8.55
C SER A 45 -10.98 -9.50 -7.03
N PRO A 46 -9.97 -8.85 -6.41
CA PRO A 46 -9.95 -8.62 -4.98
C PRO A 46 -11.04 -7.64 -4.54
N ILE A 47 -11.45 -7.71 -3.28
CA ILE A 47 -12.37 -6.72 -2.70
C ILE A 47 -11.57 -5.46 -2.37
N ALA A 48 -11.92 -4.34 -3.01
CA ALA A 48 -11.33 -3.04 -2.71
C ALA A 48 -11.85 -2.51 -1.36
N ILE A 49 -10.93 -2.12 -0.47
CA ILE A 49 -11.25 -1.75 0.92
C ILE A 49 -10.75 -0.36 1.34
N ASP A 50 -10.37 0.48 0.39
CA ASP A 50 -9.84 1.84 0.59
C ASP A 50 -10.70 2.74 1.49
N SER A 51 -12.00 2.45 1.57
CA SER A 51 -12.97 3.23 2.35
C SER A 51 -13.08 2.82 3.82
N ILE A 52 -12.49 1.69 4.21
CA ILE A 52 -12.65 1.10 5.55
C ILE A 52 -11.32 0.74 6.21
N VAL A 53 -10.20 0.99 5.52
CA VAL A 53 -8.85 0.84 6.05
C VAL A 53 -8.41 2.17 6.65
N ASP A 54 -7.90 2.10 7.88
CA ASP A 54 -7.30 3.25 8.53
C ASP A 54 -5.84 3.36 8.08
N ARG A 55 -5.44 4.59 7.72
CA ARG A 55 -4.09 4.91 7.26
C ARG A 55 -3.55 6.10 8.02
N ASN A 56 -2.25 6.06 8.32
CA ASN A 56 -1.56 7.15 9.04
C ASN A 56 -1.25 8.36 8.14
N ILE A 57 -1.41 8.24 6.82
CA ILE A 57 -1.16 9.32 5.87
C ILE A 57 -2.41 9.65 5.04
N THR A 58 -2.53 10.92 4.66
CA THR A 58 -3.53 11.42 3.72
C THR A 58 -2.81 12.20 2.63
N GLY A 59 -2.85 11.72 1.38
CA GLY A 59 -2.15 12.34 0.25
C GLY A 59 -1.35 11.33 -0.58
N ILE A 60 -0.60 11.84 -1.55
CA ILE A 60 0.34 11.05 -2.37
C ILE A 60 1.68 11.03 -1.63
N PRO A 61 2.30 9.85 -1.38
CA PRO A 61 3.63 9.81 -0.80
C PRO A 61 4.65 10.33 -1.81
N GLN A 62 5.48 11.25 -1.35
CA GLN A 62 6.61 11.83 -2.05
C GLN A 62 7.84 11.64 -1.18
N PHE A 63 8.97 11.29 -1.79
CA PHE A 63 10.19 11.00 -1.05
C PHE A 63 11.36 11.85 -1.55
N CYS A 64 12.25 12.15 -0.61
CA CYS A 64 13.49 12.87 -0.83
C CYS A 64 14.68 11.90 -0.89
N PRO A 65 15.82 12.32 -1.44
CA PRO A 65 17.03 11.49 -1.47
C PRO A 65 17.47 11.09 -0.05
N GLY A 66 17.76 9.79 0.13
CA GLY A 66 18.18 9.20 1.40
C GLY A 66 17.07 8.85 2.38
N ASP A 67 15.80 9.09 2.01
CA ASP A 67 14.67 8.66 2.82
C ASP A 67 14.56 7.12 2.84
N ILE A 68 14.25 6.58 4.02
CA ILE A 68 13.77 5.20 4.15
C ILE A 68 12.25 5.26 4.18
N PHE A 69 11.65 4.56 3.24
CA PHE A 69 10.21 4.50 3.05
C PHE A 69 9.70 3.10 3.36
N ASN A 70 8.87 2.97 4.39
CA ASN A 70 8.25 1.70 4.76
C ASN A 70 6.77 1.68 4.39
N ILE A 71 6.33 0.63 3.71
CA ILE A 71 4.90 0.30 3.62
C ILE A 71 4.61 -0.87 4.54
N THR A 72 3.72 -0.67 5.51
CA THR A 72 3.38 -1.64 6.53
C THR A 72 1.87 -1.93 6.53
N LEU A 73 1.51 -3.21 6.44
CA LEU A 73 0.18 -3.71 6.75
C LEU A 73 0.17 -4.28 8.17
N GLN A 74 -0.82 -3.91 8.97
CA GLN A 74 -1.00 -4.42 10.33
C GLN A 74 -2.40 -4.97 10.48
N LEU A 75 -2.53 -6.28 10.72
CA LEU A 75 -3.81 -6.89 11.10
C LEU A 75 -3.92 -6.94 12.63
N TYR A 76 -4.87 -6.18 13.16
CA TYR A 76 -5.33 -6.26 14.54
C TYR A 76 -6.36 -7.39 14.63
N SER A 77 -5.83 -8.60 14.83
CA SER A 77 -6.55 -9.86 14.73
C SER A 77 -7.18 -10.29 16.06
N SER A 78 -8.27 -11.05 15.96
CA SER A 78 -8.79 -11.94 17.01
C SER A 78 -8.47 -13.41 16.66
N ASN A 79 -8.23 -14.24 17.68
CA ASN A 79 -7.76 -15.63 17.57
C ASN A 79 -8.14 -16.39 16.28
N GLY A 80 -7.12 -16.86 15.55
CA GLY A 80 -7.25 -17.77 14.40
C GLY A 80 -7.29 -17.11 13.02
N GLU A 81 -7.33 -15.78 12.95
CA GLU A 81 -7.31 -15.04 11.67
C GLU A 81 -5.89 -14.63 11.29
N THR A 82 -5.55 -14.71 9.99
CA THR A 82 -4.23 -14.34 9.47
C THR A 82 -4.33 -13.38 8.29
N ILE A 83 -3.23 -12.67 8.03
CA ILE A 83 -3.04 -11.86 6.84
C ILE A 83 -1.77 -12.28 6.12
N ASN A 84 -1.84 -12.39 4.79
CA ASN A 84 -0.69 -12.63 3.94
C ASN A 84 -0.60 -11.52 2.90
N LEU A 85 0.48 -10.74 2.92
CA LEU A 85 0.78 -9.79 1.84
C LEU A 85 1.27 -10.57 0.62
N TYR A 86 0.65 -10.38 -0.55
CA TYR A 86 1.08 -11.02 -1.78
C TYR A 86 2.08 -10.14 -2.51
N TYR A 87 1.67 -8.91 -2.82
CA TYR A 87 2.56 -7.92 -3.41
C TYR A 87 2.11 -6.50 -3.09
N ILE A 88 3.06 -5.58 -3.23
CA ILE A 88 2.83 -4.16 -3.45
C ILE A 88 3.29 -3.84 -4.86
N LYS A 89 2.39 -3.28 -5.67
CA LYS A 89 2.71 -2.70 -6.97
C LYS A 89 2.96 -1.21 -6.76
N ILE A 90 4.09 -0.72 -7.24
CA ILE A 90 4.49 0.69 -7.18
C ILE A 90 4.61 1.21 -8.60
N GLN A 91 4.07 2.40 -8.84
CA GLN A 91 4.12 3.08 -10.12
C GLN A 91 4.51 4.54 -9.92
N ASN A 92 5.17 5.10 -10.92
CA ASN A 92 5.47 6.51 -10.97
C ASN A 92 4.18 7.30 -11.23
N GLY A 93 3.79 8.17 -10.30
CA GLY A 93 2.66 9.09 -10.41
C GLY A 93 3.04 10.48 -10.93
N SER A 94 4.33 10.81 -11.01
CA SER A 94 4.80 12.14 -11.37
C SER A 94 4.60 12.42 -12.86
N LYS A 95 3.62 13.26 -13.19
CA LYS A 95 3.26 13.64 -14.58
C LYS A 95 4.40 14.30 -15.37
N SER A 96 5.33 14.96 -14.68
CA SER A 96 6.45 15.69 -15.27
C SER A 96 7.72 14.85 -15.45
N SER A 97 7.74 13.63 -14.92
CA SER A 97 8.92 12.77 -14.91
C SER A 97 8.85 11.68 -15.99
N ASN A 98 9.99 11.08 -16.31
CA ASN A 98 10.04 9.96 -17.25
C ASN A 98 9.19 8.79 -16.71
N PRO A 99 8.17 8.30 -17.44
CA PRO A 99 7.34 7.18 -16.97
C PRO A 99 8.13 5.86 -16.92
N ASN A 100 9.25 5.77 -17.63
CA ASN A 100 10.07 4.56 -17.74
C ASN A 100 11.27 4.65 -16.78
N ILE A 101 10.98 4.70 -15.48
CA ILE A 101 12.02 4.75 -14.45
C ILE A 101 12.57 3.35 -14.20
N PRO A 102 13.89 3.14 -14.26
CA PRO A 102 14.50 1.93 -13.71
C PRO A 102 14.44 2.01 -12.19
N TRP A 103 13.59 1.22 -11.54
CA TRP A 103 13.41 1.32 -10.08
C TRP A 103 14.68 0.99 -9.29
N SER A 104 15.62 0.26 -9.88
CA SER A 104 16.95 0.03 -9.31
C SER A 104 17.84 1.28 -9.26
N SER A 105 17.51 2.35 -9.98
CA SER A 105 18.16 3.66 -9.80
C SER A 105 17.48 4.51 -8.74
N VAL A 106 16.25 4.15 -8.34
CA VAL A 106 15.46 4.88 -7.34
C VAL A 106 15.61 4.26 -5.96
N PHE A 107 15.59 2.93 -5.88
CA PHE A 107 15.65 2.22 -4.62
C PHE A 107 16.90 1.34 -4.58
N GLU A 108 17.68 1.48 -3.51
CA GLU A 108 18.95 0.76 -3.36
C GLU A 108 18.76 -0.74 -3.16
N ASN A 109 17.62 -1.11 -2.56
CA ASN A 109 17.37 -2.46 -2.08
C ASN A 109 16.54 -3.32 -3.03
N THR A 110 16.37 -2.96 -4.32
CA THR A 110 15.53 -3.70 -5.27
C THR A 110 16.24 -4.77 -6.10
N SER A 111 17.39 -5.26 -5.65
CA SER A 111 18.20 -6.28 -6.37
C SER A 111 17.87 -7.73 -6.00
N GLY A 112 17.06 -7.95 -4.97
CA GLY A 112 16.63 -9.27 -4.51
C GLY A 112 15.51 -9.91 -5.35
N SER A 113 15.30 -11.21 -5.19
CA SER A 113 14.25 -11.97 -5.92
C SER A 113 12.82 -11.56 -5.58
N GLN A 114 12.64 -10.84 -4.48
CA GLN A 114 11.36 -10.29 -4.04
C GLN A 114 10.94 -9.03 -4.81
N TYR A 115 11.80 -8.50 -5.67
CA TYR A 115 11.53 -7.32 -6.49
C TYR A 115 11.46 -7.73 -7.96
N THR A 116 10.40 -7.30 -8.65
CA THR A 116 10.23 -7.56 -10.09
C THR A 116 9.75 -6.29 -10.77
N GLN A 117 10.53 -5.81 -11.75
CA GLN A 117 10.07 -4.74 -12.63
C GLN A 117 9.27 -5.35 -13.78
N ALA A 118 8.01 -4.96 -13.90
CA ALA A 118 7.13 -5.40 -14.96
C ALA A 118 7.35 -4.59 -16.26
N PRO A 119 6.90 -5.10 -17.42
CA PRO A 119 7.03 -4.39 -18.71
C PRO A 119 6.33 -3.02 -18.77
N ASP A 120 5.34 -2.79 -17.89
CA ASP A 120 4.67 -1.50 -17.74
C ASP A 120 5.46 -0.51 -16.84
N ASN A 121 6.72 -0.85 -16.52
CA ASN A 121 7.61 -0.14 -15.61
C ASN A 121 7.07 0.02 -14.19
N SER A 122 6.15 -0.84 -13.76
CA SER A 122 5.78 -0.95 -12.35
C SER A 122 6.78 -1.81 -11.59
N LEU A 123 7.04 -1.47 -10.33
CA LEU A 123 7.78 -2.33 -9.41
C LEU A 123 6.80 -3.18 -8.61
N PHE A 124 6.91 -4.49 -8.70
CA PHE A 124 6.23 -5.43 -7.82
C PHE A 124 7.19 -5.84 -6.70
N VAL A 125 6.73 -5.73 -5.46
CA VAL A 125 7.48 -6.13 -4.27
C VAL A 125 6.68 -7.18 -3.51
N THR A 126 7.28 -8.35 -3.29
CA THR A 126 6.70 -9.41 -2.46
C THR A 126 7.39 -9.43 -1.09
N PRO A 127 6.72 -9.85 -0.01
CA PRO A 127 7.38 -9.98 1.29
C PRO A 127 8.37 -11.16 1.27
N GLY A 128 9.60 -10.94 1.75
CA GLY A 128 10.62 -11.99 1.84
C GLY A 128 10.35 -13.04 2.91
N SER A 129 9.51 -12.73 3.90
CA SER A 129 8.93 -13.68 4.88
C SER A 129 7.84 -12.99 5.71
N SER A 130 6.72 -13.67 5.98
CA SER A 130 5.67 -13.18 6.88
C SER A 130 5.93 -13.70 8.30
N THR A 131 6.12 -12.81 9.26
CA THR A 131 6.10 -13.16 10.68
C THR A 131 4.65 -13.29 11.17
N SER A 132 4.21 -14.53 11.39
CA SER A 132 2.81 -14.88 11.65
C SER A 132 2.42 -15.00 13.14
N SER A 133 3.32 -14.66 14.07
CA SER A 133 3.16 -14.99 15.50
C SER A 133 2.93 -13.81 16.45
N SER A 134 2.80 -12.56 15.97
CA SER A 134 2.53 -11.39 16.81
C SER A 134 1.10 -10.85 16.62
N ASN A 135 0.56 -10.17 17.64
CA ASN A 135 -0.62 -9.32 17.51
C ASN A 135 -0.22 -7.85 17.78
N PRO A 136 -0.31 -6.94 16.80
CA PRO A 136 -0.81 -7.19 15.44
C PRO A 136 0.11 -8.10 14.62
N ILE A 137 -0.48 -8.76 13.62
CA ILE A 137 0.30 -9.45 12.58
C ILE A 137 0.80 -8.36 11.64
N VAL A 138 2.12 -8.25 11.48
CA VAL A 138 2.75 -7.15 10.74
C VAL A 138 3.44 -7.70 9.49
N CYS A 139 3.17 -7.05 8.35
CA CYS A 139 3.90 -7.23 7.10
C CYS A 139 4.48 -5.88 6.69
N THR A 140 5.81 -5.76 6.66
CA THR A 140 6.49 -4.52 6.26
C THR A 140 7.36 -4.76 5.03
N ILE A 141 7.33 -3.82 4.10
CA ILE A 141 8.24 -3.74 2.97
C ILE A 141 9.04 -2.43 3.10
N PRO A 142 10.34 -2.50 3.38
CA PRO A 142 11.21 -1.34 3.37
C PRO A 142 11.70 -1.06 1.94
N LEU A 143 11.72 0.21 1.55
CA LEU A 143 12.34 0.72 0.33
C LEU A 143 13.28 1.86 0.71
N THR A 144 14.55 1.72 0.36
CA THR A 144 15.57 2.75 0.65
C THR A 144 15.76 3.57 -0.60
N VAL A 145 15.44 4.86 -0.54
CA VAL A 145 15.64 5.79 -1.65
C VAL A 145 17.14 6.02 -1.84
N ASN A 146 17.60 5.92 -3.08
CA ASN A 146 18.98 6.15 -3.44
C ASN A 146 19.36 7.63 -3.26
N ASP A 147 20.44 7.89 -2.54
CA ASP A 147 20.96 9.24 -2.26
C ASP A 147 21.31 10.05 -3.52
N SER A 148 21.53 9.38 -4.65
CA SER A 148 21.87 10.03 -5.93
C SER A 148 20.68 10.61 -6.70
N ILE A 149 19.45 10.36 -6.23
CA ILE A 149 18.27 10.99 -6.81
C ILE A 149 18.32 12.50 -6.57
N THR A 150 17.90 13.28 -7.55
CA THR A 150 17.81 14.75 -7.45
C THR A 150 16.42 15.28 -7.76
N GLU A 151 15.49 14.39 -8.13
CA GLU A 151 14.12 14.72 -8.52
C GLU A 151 13.13 14.07 -7.55
N GLU A 152 12.03 14.77 -7.24
CA GLU A 152 10.97 14.24 -6.39
C GLU A 152 10.02 13.34 -7.20
N TYR A 153 9.61 12.21 -6.60
CA TYR A 153 8.67 11.28 -7.23
C TYR A 153 7.40 11.11 -6.40
N ASP A 154 6.27 11.21 -7.07
CA ASP A 154 4.95 10.82 -6.58
C ASP A 154 4.80 9.31 -6.73
N LEU A 155 4.49 8.58 -5.67
CA LEU A 155 4.24 7.14 -5.74
C LEU A 155 2.77 6.80 -5.76
N LEU A 156 2.36 6.13 -6.84
CA LEU A 156 1.13 5.35 -6.82
C LEU A 156 1.45 3.95 -6.31
N TYR A 157 0.56 3.39 -5.49
CA TYR A 157 0.70 2.03 -5.01
C TYR A 157 -0.63 1.29 -4.98
N THR A 158 -0.57 0.00 -5.28
CA THR A 158 -1.65 -0.96 -5.12
C THR A 158 -1.14 -2.12 -4.28
N ILE A 159 -1.85 -2.43 -3.20
CA ILE A 159 -1.49 -3.50 -2.27
C ILE A 159 -2.47 -4.65 -2.48
N LEU A 160 -1.97 -5.86 -2.71
CA LEU A 160 -2.77 -7.09 -2.74
C LEU A 160 -2.40 -7.96 -1.54
N PHE A 161 -3.40 -8.38 -0.78
CA PHE A 161 -3.22 -9.28 0.33
C PHE A 161 -4.39 -10.26 0.48
N SER A 162 -4.16 -11.35 1.19
CA SER A 162 -5.23 -12.25 1.62
C SER A 162 -5.47 -12.15 3.11
N TYR A 163 -6.72 -12.34 3.50
CA TYR A 163 -7.14 -12.47 4.88
C TYR A 163 -7.82 -13.83 5.03
N THR A 164 -7.30 -14.65 5.94
CA THR A 164 -7.83 -16.00 6.18
C THR A 164 -8.63 -16.02 7.48
N LYS A 165 -9.87 -16.51 7.38
CA LYS A 165 -10.79 -16.67 8.49
C LYS A 165 -11.55 -17.98 8.36
N ASN A 166 -11.60 -18.78 9.43
CA ASN A 166 -12.28 -20.09 9.44
C ASN A 166 -11.86 -20.98 8.26
N ASP A 167 -10.55 -21.09 8.03
CA ASP A 167 -9.93 -21.85 6.94
C ASP A 167 -10.35 -21.42 5.52
N LYS A 168 -10.94 -20.22 5.39
CA LYS A 168 -11.27 -19.61 4.10
C LYS A 168 -10.39 -18.40 3.86
N GLU A 169 -9.78 -18.36 2.69
CA GLU A 169 -8.95 -17.26 2.23
C GLU A 169 -9.76 -16.29 1.37
N PHE A 170 -9.61 -15.00 1.62
CA PHE A 170 -10.28 -13.91 0.91
C PHE A 170 -9.26 -12.88 0.45
N PHE A 171 -9.36 -12.42 -0.79
CA PHE A 171 -8.41 -11.46 -1.36
C PHE A 171 -8.95 -10.03 -1.33
N PHE A 172 -8.08 -9.11 -0.93
CA PHE A 172 -8.37 -7.70 -0.75
C PHE A 172 -7.32 -6.83 -1.42
N SER A 173 -7.74 -5.65 -1.85
CA SER A 173 -6.85 -4.64 -2.41
C SER A 173 -7.01 -3.29 -1.74
N ILE A 174 -5.89 -2.58 -1.60
CA ILE A 174 -5.84 -1.16 -1.23
C ILE A 174 -5.20 -0.42 -2.41
N ASP A 175 -5.96 0.47 -3.02
CA ASP A 175 -5.56 1.40 -4.07
C ASP A 175 -6.11 2.80 -3.73
N PRO A 176 -5.37 3.60 -2.93
CA PRO A 176 -5.84 4.89 -2.44
C PRO A 176 -6.21 5.88 -3.56
N LEU A 177 -5.58 5.73 -4.72
CA LEU A 177 -5.52 6.74 -5.77
C LEU A 177 -6.39 6.37 -6.99
N MET A 178 -6.96 5.16 -7.04
CA MET A 178 -8.06 4.82 -7.97
C MET A 178 -9.26 5.78 -7.88
N LYS A 179 -9.43 6.48 -6.76
CA LYS A 179 -10.44 7.54 -6.61
C LYS A 179 -10.09 8.84 -7.35
N ILE A 180 -8.82 9.10 -7.64
CA ILE A 180 -8.35 10.32 -8.32
C ILE A 180 -8.46 10.18 -9.85
N SER A 181 -8.29 8.96 -10.38
CA SER A 181 -8.34 8.69 -11.83
C SER A 181 -9.76 8.63 -12.42
N SER A 182 -10.79 8.62 -11.59
CA SER A 182 -12.20 8.54 -12.03
C SER A 182 -12.93 9.89 -12.10
N SER A 183 -12.23 10.99 -11.81
CA SER A 183 -12.77 12.36 -11.81
C SER A 183 -12.14 13.29 -12.85
N THR A 184 -11.64 12.75 -13.96
CA THR A 184 -11.30 13.50 -15.18
C THR A 184 -12.20 13.13 -16.34
#